data_AF-A0A835Q284-F1
#
_entry.id   AF-A0A835Q284-F1
#
_cell.length_a   1.000
_cell.length_b   1.000
_cell.length_c   1.000
_cell.angle_alpha   90.00
_cell.angle_beta   90.00
_cell.angle_gamma   90.00
#
_symmetry.space_group_name_H-M   'P 1'
#
loop_
_entity.id
_entity.type
_entity.pdbx_description
1 polymer ?
#
loop_
_entity_poly.entity_id
_entity_poly.type
_entity_poly.pdbx_seq_one_letter_code
_entity_poly.pdbx_strand_id
1 'polypeptide(L)'
;MKGTIAKMQEHEVLVSQKEEEAAVAGFKRFQLVSIAARAERLAALKLGDSEEGELLLKEAEAAEERARELGQIYNLNMDDFETMSEHVVSVAFITTCSGEQLAEIAAFKPSIADT
;
A
#
# COMPACT_ATOMS: atom_id res chain seq x y z
N MET A 1 -11.62 -29.38 34.29
CA MET A 1 -10.53 -29.62 33.33
C MET A 1 -11.03 -29.67 31.88
N LYS A 2 -11.93 -30.58 31.47
CA LYS A 2 -12.40 -30.65 30.05
C LYS A 2 -12.98 -29.33 29.51
N GLY A 3 -13.82 -28.63 30.29
CA GLY A 3 -14.39 -27.33 29.87
C GLY A 3 -13.36 -26.20 29.76
N THR A 4 -12.26 -26.27 30.50
CA THR A 4 -11.16 -25.28 30.41
C THR A 4 -10.36 -25.50 29.13
N ILE A 5 -10.05 -26.76 28.82
CA ILE A 5 -9.31 -27.14 27.60
C ILE A 5 -10.11 -26.74 26.34
N ALA A 6 -11.42 -27.01 26.32
CA ALA A 6 -12.28 -26.64 25.19
C ALA A 6 -12.27 -25.12 24.93
N LYS A 7 -12.35 -24.30 25.98
CA LYS A 7 -12.26 -22.84 25.86
C LYS A 7 -10.89 -22.39 25.35
N MET A 8 -9.80 -23.01 25.81
CA MET A 8 -8.46 -22.67 25.33
C MET A 8 -8.32 -22.94 23.82
N GLN A 9 -8.83 -24.09 23.35
CA GLN A 9 -8.84 -24.42 21.92
C GLN A 9 -9.69 -23.44 21.09
N GLU A 10 -10.86 -23.05 21.60
CA GLU A 10 -11.70 -22.02 20.97
C GLU A 10 -10.96 -20.68 20.83
N HIS A 11 -10.27 -20.24 21.90
CA HIS A 11 -9.47 -19.03 21.86
C HIS A 11 -8.29 -19.13 20.90
N GLU A 12 -7.62 -20.28 20.82
CA GLU A 12 -6.51 -20.49 19.88
C GLU A 12 -6.97 -20.34 18.42
N VAL A 13 -8.11 -20.93 18.07
CA VAL A 13 -8.72 -20.76 16.74
C VAL A 13 -9.04 -19.29 16.46
N LEU A 14 -9.62 -18.58 17.42
CA LEU A 14 -9.93 -17.15 17.27
C LEU A 14 -8.67 -16.30 17.11
N VAL A 15 -7.60 -16.60 17.85
CA VAL A 15 -6.32 -15.91 17.73
C VAL A 15 -5.74 -16.10 16.34
N SER A 16 -5.66 -17.34 15.85
CA SER A 16 -5.14 -17.63 14.52
C SER A 16 -5.93 -16.92 13.41
N GLN A 17 -7.27 -16.87 13.52
CA GLN A 17 -8.11 -16.11 12.58
C GLN A 17 -7.79 -14.60 12.60
N LYS A 18 -7.57 -14.02 13.78
CA LYS A 18 -7.22 -12.60 13.89
C LYS A 18 -5.80 -12.28 13.42
N GLU A 19 -4.87 -13.19 13.59
CA GLU A 19 -3.51 -13.07 13.04
C GLU A 19 -3.55 -13.07 11.50
N GLU A 20 -4.35 -13.96 10.90
CA GLU A 20 -4.56 -13.98 9.45
C GLU A 20 -5.23 -12.70 8.94
N GLU A 21 -6.33 -12.24 9.56
CA GLU A 21 -6.97 -10.96 9.21
C GLU A 21 -5.99 -9.79 9.28
N ALA A 22 -5.18 -9.74 10.35
CA ALA A 22 -4.17 -8.70 10.54
C ALA A 22 -3.06 -8.76 9.49
N ALA A 23 -2.64 -9.97 9.10
CA ALA A 23 -1.64 -10.17 8.05
C ALA A 23 -2.15 -9.70 6.68
N VAL A 24 -3.40 -10.04 6.32
CA VAL A 24 -4.03 -9.55 5.07
C VAL A 24 -4.14 -8.02 5.08
N ALA A 25 -4.59 -7.42 6.18
CA ALA A 25 -4.67 -5.97 6.30
C ALA A 25 -3.28 -5.30 6.21
N GLY A 26 -2.28 -5.90 6.87
CA GLY A 26 -0.89 -5.45 6.84
C GLY A 26 -0.29 -5.52 5.45
N PHE A 27 -0.50 -6.63 4.73
CA PHE A 27 -0.05 -6.82 3.36
C PHE A 27 -0.54 -5.70 2.44
N LYS A 28 -1.86 -5.47 2.41
CA LYS A 28 -2.48 -4.40 1.60
C LYS A 28 -1.97 -3.02 1.99
N ARG A 29 -1.81 -2.77 3.29
CA ARG A 29 -1.25 -1.51 3.79
C ARG A 29 0.17 -1.28 3.29
N PHE A 30 1.05 -2.28 3.35
CA PHE A 30 2.43 -2.13 2.89
C PHE A 30 2.52 -1.90 1.38
N GLN A 31 1.65 -2.52 0.59
CA GLN A 31 1.56 -2.21 -0.85
C GLN A 31 1.18 -0.74 -1.09
N LEU A 32 0.17 -0.23 -0.37
CA LEU A 32 -0.21 1.18 -0.45
C LEU A 32 0.92 2.12 -0.04
N VAL A 33 1.65 1.78 1.03
CA VAL A 33 2.81 2.57 1.48
C VAL A 33 3.90 2.61 0.41
N SER A 34 4.24 1.47 -0.21
CA SER A 34 5.24 1.45 -1.28
C SER A 34 4.83 2.35 -2.45
N ILE A 35 3.61 2.19 -2.95
CA ILE A 35 3.11 2.96 -4.10
C ILE A 35 3.10 4.46 -3.76
N ALA A 36 2.61 4.83 -2.57
CA ALA A 36 2.60 6.22 -2.13
C ALA A 36 4.01 6.79 -2.02
N ALA A 37 4.95 6.09 -1.38
CA ALA A 37 6.34 6.52 -1.26
C ALA A 37 7.01 6.68 -2.64
N ARG A 38 6.72 5.80 -3.61
CA ARG A 38 7.19 5.95 -5.00
C ARG A 38 6.61 7.19 -5.69
N ALA A 39 5.33 7.48 -5.49
CA ALA A 39 4.69 8.67 -6.04
C ALA A 39 5.28 9.96 -5.44
N GLU A 40 5.48 10.00 -4.12
CA GLU A 40 6.13 11.13 -3.43
C GLU A 40 7.57 11.28 -3.87
N ARG A 41 8.31 10.18 -4.03
CA ARG A 41 9.69 10.22 -4.53
C ARG A 41 9.77 10.89 -5.89
N LEU A 42 8.86 10.55 -6.80
CA LEU A 42 8.81 11.16 -8.12
C LEU A 42 8.58 12.68 -8.03
N ALA A 43 7.74 13.13 -7.11
CA ALA A 43 7.51 14.55 -6.87
C ALA A 43 8.75 15.24 -6.27
N ALA A 44 9.37 14.65 -5.23
CA ALA A 44 10.58 15.16 -4.61
C ALA A 44 11.72 15.37 -5.63
N LEU A 45 11.95 14.37 -6.50
CA LEU A 45 12.96 14.45 -7.56
C LEU A 45 12.65 15.56 -8.58
N LYS A 46 11.37 15.75 -8.94
CA LYS A 46 10.95 16.84 -9.84
C LYS A 46 11.16 18.22 -9.21
N LEU A 47 11.06 18.31 -7.88
CA LEU A 47 11.31 19.53 -7.11
C LEU A 47 12.80 19.76 -6.81
N GLY A 48 13.67 18.83 -7.23
CA GLY A 48 15.12 18.92 -7.01
C GLY A 48 15.57 18.48 -5.62
N ASP A 49 14.69 17.85 -4.84
CA ASP A 49 15.01 17.31 -3.51
C ASP A 49 15.47 15.85 -3.63
N SER A 50 16.77 15.68 -3.89
CA SER A 50 17.37 14.35 -4.03
C SER A 50 17.50 13.60 -2.71
N GLU A 51 17.62 14.30 -1.58
CA GLU A 51 17.75 13.67 -0.27
C GLU A 51 16.42 13.02 0.13
N GLU A 52 15.33 13.77 0.02
CA GLU A 52 13.99 13.25 0.26
C GLU A 52 13.64 12.11 -0.72
N GLY A 53 14.02 12.26 -1.98
CA GLY A 53 13.84 11.21 -2.99
C GLY A 53 14.54 9.87 -2.64
N GLU A 54 15.68 9.91 -1.96
CA GLU A 54 16.40 8.72 -1.50
C GLU A 54 15.79 8.13 -0.23
N LEU A 55 15.30 8.96 0.69
CA LEU A 55 14.57 8.50 1.88
C LEU A 55 13.28 7.76 1.48
N LEU A 56 12.52 8.34 0.56
CA LEU A 56 11.29 7.75 0.04
C LEU A 56 11.52 6.46 -0.75
N LEU A 57 12.68 6.32 -1.42
CA LEU A 57 13.05 5.06 -2.06
C LEU A 57 13.20 3.94 -1.02
N LYS A 58 13.94 4.22 0.06
CA LYS A 58 14.15 3.26 1.15
C LYS A 58 12.85 2.89 1.84
N GLU A 59 11.94 3.84 2.02
CA GLU A 59 10.61 3.57 2.55
C GLU A 59 9.80 2.63 1.63
N ALA A 60 9.81 2.89 0.32
CA ALA A 60 9.12 2.06 -0.65
C ALA A 60 9.65 0.62 -0.66
N GLU A 61 10.97 0.46 -0.71
CA GLU A 61 11.64 -0.85 -0.73
C GLU A 61 11.40 -1.62 0.58
N ALA A 62 11.46 -0.93 1.73
CA ALA A 62 11.16 -1.54 3.02
C ALA A 62 9.70 -2.03 3.10
N ALA A 63 8.75 -1.24 2.59
CA ALA A 63 7.35 -1.64 2.53
C ALA A 63 7.13 -2.82 1.58
N GLU A 64 7.79 -2.84 0.42
CA GLU A 64 7.76 -3.97 -0.51
C GLU A 64 8.29 -5.26 0.11
N GLU A 65 9.39 -5.18 0.86
CA GLU A 65 9.94 -6.35 1.56
C GLU A 65 8.93 -6.91 2.57
N ARG A 66 8.33 -6.04 3.40
CA ARG A 66 7.32 -6.48 4.38
C ARG A 66 6.06 -7.05 3.71
N ALA A 67 5.62 -6.47 2.60
CA ALA A 67 4.52 -7.04 1.82
C ALA A 67 4.90 -8.42 1.27
N ARG A 68 6.12 -8.58 0.74
CA ARG A 68 6.59 -9.86 0.21
C ARG A 68 6.67 -10.94 1.29
N GLU A 69 7.21 -10.61 2.46
CA GLU A 69 7.27 -11.52 3.62
C GLU A 69 5.87 -12.01 4.02
N LEU A 70 4.91 -11.09 4.20
CA LEU A 70 3.53 -11.45 4.53
C LEU A 70 2.85 -12.25 3.42
N GLY A 71 3.08 -11.88 2.16
CA GLY A 71 2.54 -12.57 1.00
C GLY A 71 3.02 -14.03 0.91
N GLN A 72 4.29 -14.29 1.24
CA GLN A 72 4.83 -15.65 1.29
C GLN A 72 4.27 -16.46 2.46
N ILE A 73 4.18 -15.88 3.66
CA ILE A 73 3.70 -16.58 4.86
C ILE A 73 2.22 -16.95 4.73
N TYR A 74 1.40 -16.06 4.20
CA TYR A 74 -0.06 -16.21 4.12
C TYR A 74 -0.57 -16.52 2.70
N ASN A 75 0.32 -16.79 1.75
CA ASN A 75 0.01 -17.11 0.35
C ASN A 75 -0.92 -16.06 -0.31
N LEU A 76 -0.56 -14.79 -0.17
CA LEU A 76 -1.30 -13.64 -0.72
C LEU A 76 -0.68 -13.20 -2.05
N ASN A 77 -1.53 -12.89 -3.04
CA ASN A 77 -1.08 -12.44 -4.36
C ASN A 77 -0.79 -10.94 -4.40
N MET A 78 0.30 -10.56 -5.09
CA MET A 78 0.68 -9.15 -5.29
C MET A 78 -0.02 -8.49 -6.49
N ASP A 79 -0.55 -9.29 -7.42
CA ASP A 79 -1.06 -8.83 -8.73
C ASP A 79 -2.28 -7.90 -8.66
N ASP A 80 -3.09 -8.00 -7.59
CA ASP A 80 -4.27 -7.15 -7.41
C ASP A 80 -3.93 -5.64 -7.26
N PHE A 81 -2.66 -5.29 -7.05
CA PHE A 81 -2.23 -3.93 -6.71
C PHE A 81 -1.41 -3.21 -7.79
N GLU A 82 -0.97 -3.88 -8.86
CA GLU A 82 -0.31 -3.18 -9.98
C GLU A 82 -1.24 -2.12 -10.60
N THR A 83 -2.52 -2.44 -10.70
CA THR A 83 -3.58 -1.51 -11.16
C THR A 83 -3.79 -0.31 -10.24
N MET A 84 -3.48 -0.41 -8.94
CA MET A 84 -3.61 0.71 -8.01
C MET A 84 -2.52 1.77 -8.20
N SER A 85 -1.35 1.38 -8.72
CA SER A 85 -0.22 2.31 -8.90
C SER A 85 -0.52 3.45 -9.87
N GLU A 86 -1.40 3.20 -10.86
CA GLU A 86 -1.83 4.16 -11.86
C GLU A 86 -2.76 5.26 -11.30
N HIS A 87 -3.28 5.06 -10.09
CA HIS A 87 -4.29 5.94 -9.48
C HIS A 87 -3.76 6.77 -8.30
N VAL A 88 -2.47 6.68 -7.99
CA VAL A 88 -1.87 7.40 -6.87
C VAL A 88 -1.20 8.67 -7.35
N VAL A 89 -1.53 9.80 -6.69
CA VAL A 89 -0.92 11.10 -6.93
C VAL A 89 -0.30 11.59 -5.63
N SER A 90 0.93 12.06 -5.70
CA SER A 90 1.64 12.65 -4.56
C SER A 90 0.98 13.94 -4.07
N VAL A 91 0.96 14.12 -2.75
CA VAL A 91 0.50 15.37 -2.12
C VAL A 91 1.45 16.52 -2.46
N ALA A 92 2.76 16.27 -2.49
CA ALA A 92 3.73 17.28 -2.91
C ALA A 92 3.50 17.74 -4.36
N PHE A 93 3.01 16.86 -5.24
CA PHE A 93 2.59 17.28 -6.57
C PHE A 93 1.30 18.13 -6.52
N ILE A 94 0.29 17.70 -5.77
CA ILE A 94 -0.99 18.42 -5.63
C ILE A 94 -0.78 19.85 -5.13
N THR A 95 0.12 20.07 -4.18
CA THR A 95 0.40 21.41 -3.62
C THR A 95 1.07 22.35 -4.62
N THR A 96 1.68 21.81 -5.67
CA THR A 96 2.31 22.59 -6.75
C THR A 96 1.33 22.97 -7.87
N CYS A 97 0.11 22.39 -7.87
CA CYS A 97 -0.90 22.63 -8.89
C CYS A 97 -1.76 23.86 -8.59
N SER A 98 -2.17 24.58 -9.63
CA SER A 98 -3.21 25.61 -9.55
C SER A 98 -4.60 24.96 -9.42
N GLY A 99 -5.60 25.74 -9.00
CA GLY A 99 -6.99 25.25 -8.93
C GLY A 99 -7.54 24.78 -10.28
N GLU A 100 -7.12 25.40 -11.39
CA GLU A 100 -7.50 24.98 -12.75
C GLU A 100 -6.86 23.64 -13.13
N GLN A 101 -5.57 23.45 -12.81
CA GLN A 101 -4.86 22.18 -13.02
C GLN A 101 -5.47 21.05 -12.19
N LEU A 102 -5.85 21.33 -10.93
CA LEU A 102 -6.52 20.35 -10.07
C LEU A 102 -7.92 19.99 -10.59
N ALA A 103 -8.67 20.95 -11.12
CA ALA A 103 -9.98 20.69 -11.73
C ALA A 103 -9.85 19.81 -12.98
N GLU A 104 -8.80 20.00 -13.79
CA GLU A 104 -8.50 19.15 -14.95
C GLU A 104 -8.14 17.72 -14.53
N ILE A 105 -7.27 17.56 -13.53
CA ILE A 105 -6.89 16.25 -12.98
C ILE A 105 -8.12 15.53 -12.40
N ALA A 106 -8.99 16.23 -11.68
CA ALA A 106 -10.21 15.65 -11.11
C ALA A 106 -11.25 15.28 -12.20
N ALA A 107 -11.23 15.94 -13.34
CA ALA A 107 -12.09 15.65 -14.49
C ALA A 107 -11.54 14.49 -15.35
N PHE A 108 -10.27 14.10 -15.17
CA PHE A 108 -9.66 13.00 -15.90
C PHE A 108 -10.35 11.68 -15.53
N LYS A 109 -11.13 11.15 -16.49
CA LYS A 109 -11.61 9.77 -16.43
C LYS A 109 -10.61 8.91 -17.19
N PRO A 110 -9.91 7.95 -16.57
CA PRO A 110 -9.15 6.97 -17.33
C PRO A 110 -10.12 6.27 -18.27
N SER A 111 -9.87 6.38 -19.58
CA SER A 111 -10.56 5.57 -20.58
C SER A 111 -10.20 4.13 -20.29
N ILE A 112 -11.14 3.36 -19.76
CA ILE A 112 -11.06 1.90 -19.83
C ILE A 112 -11.16 1.58 -21.32
N ALA A 113 -10.01 1.45 -21.98
CA ALA A 113 -9.96 0.93 -23.33
C ALA A 113 -10.39 -0.54 -23.23
N ASP A 114 -11.51 -0.87 -23.85
CA ASP A 114 -11.90 -2.24 -24.17
C ASP A 114 -10.70 -2.98 -24.79
N THR A 115 -10.16 -4.01 -24.14
CA THR A 115 -9.77 -5.29 -24.78
C THR A 115 -9.62 -6.38 -23.73
#